data_AF-A0A662KRC3-F1
#
_entry.id   AF-A0A662KRC3-F1
#
_cell.length_a   1.000
_cell.length_b   1.000
_cell.length_c   1.000
_cell.angle_alpha   90.00
_cell.angle_beta   90.00
_cell.angle_gamma   90.00
#
_symmetry.space_group_name_H-M   'P 1'
#
loop_
_entity.id
_entity.type
_entity.pdbx_description
1 polymer ?
#
loop_
_entity_poly.entity_id
_entity_poly.type
_entity_poly.pdbx_seq_one_letter_code
_entity_poly.pdbx_strand_id
1 'polypeptide(L)' 'MVKVGRYYELSIDGERKIIFAVLYGFERGKNKDVYSIRIYTGDRDFEFPIRKEVFEKWINEGRIKEITADEALSKIIG' A
#
# COMPACT_ATOMS: atom_id res chain seq x y z
N MET A 1 -3.93 6.00 -11.50
CA MET A 1 -3.42 7.11 -10.68
C MET A 1 -3.18 6.59 -9.26
N VAL A 2 -1.93 6.64 -8.78
CA VAL A 2 -1.57 6.26 -7.40
C VAL A 2 -2.14 7.28 -6.42
N LYS A 3 -2.98 6.85 -5.47
CA LYS A 3 -3.57 7.75 -4.47
C LYS A 3 -2.82 7.59 -3.14
N VAL A 4 -1.97 8.57 -2.86
CA VAL A 4 -1.19 8.67 -1.62
C VAL A 4 -2.12 8.80 -0.41
N GLY A 5 -1.73 8.20 0.71
CA GLY A 5 -2.48 8.25 1.96
C GLY A 5 -3.75 7.38 1.94
N ARG A 6 -3.87 6.50 0.93
CA ARG A 6 -4.98 5.54 0.83
C ARG A 6 -4.52 4.13 1.18
N TYR A 7 -5.48 3.34 1.61
CA TYR A 7 -5.31 1.96 2.01
C TYR A 7 -5.72 1.03 0.88
N TYR A 8 -5.00 -0.08 0.78
CA TYR A 8 -5.19 -1.09 -0.24
C TYR A 8 -5.16 -2.47 0.39
N GLU A 9 -6.00 -3.35 -0.14
CA GLU A 9 -6.04 -4.78 0.16
C GLU A 9 -5.42 -5.54 -1.03
N LEU A 10 -4.34 -6.28 -0.79
CA LEU A 10 -3.76 -7.24 -1.72
C LEU A 10 -4.25 -8.65 -1.36
N SER A 11 -4.85 -9.33 -2.33
CA SER A 11 -5.21 -10.75 -2.21
C SER A 11 -4.07 -11.63 -2.72
N ILE A 12 -3.57 -12.52 -1.86
CA ILE A 12 -2.58 -13.55 -2.18
C ILE A 12 -3.28 -14.91 -2.16
N ASP A 13 -3.27 -15.59 -3.31
CA ASP A 13 -3.88 -16.91 -3.51
C ASP A 13 -5.37 -16.99 -3.12
N GLY A 14 -6.08 -15.86 -3.11
CA GLY A 14 -7.50 -15.77 -2.78
C GLY A 14 -7.86 -15.85 -1.29
N GLU A 15 -6.99 -16.42 -0.45
CA GLU A 15 -7.26 -16.62 0.98
C GLU A 15 -6.57 -15.60 1.87
N ARG A 16 -5.32 -15.23 1.56
CA ARG A 16 -4.50 -14.36 2.40
C ARG A 16 -4.66 -12.92 1.95
N LYS A 17 -4.91 -12.03 2.91
CA LYS A 17 -5.09 -10.61 2.65
C LYS A 17 -4.01 -9.80 3.33
N ILE A 18 -3.34 -8.92 2.58
CA ILE A 18 -2.39 -7.96 3.12
C ILE A 18 -3.00 -6.57 3.02
N ILE A 19 -3.09 -5.88 4.15
CA ILE A 19 -3.51 -4.49 4.23
C ILE A 19 -2.29 -3.60 4.29
N PHE A 20 -2.28 -2.60 3.42
CA PHE A 20 -1.16 -1.66 3.37
C PHE A 20 -1.59 -0.27 2.92
N ALA A 21 -0.83 0.74 3.34
CA ALA A 21 -0.97 2.11 2.89
C ALA A 21 0.10 2.45 1.86
N VAL A 22 -0.24 3.36 0.93
CA VAL A 22 0.75 3.95 0.02
C VAL A 22 1.13 5.34 0.51
N LEU A 23 2.41 5.54 0.76
CA LEU A 23 2.99 6.80 1.15
C LEU A 23 3.77 7.40 -0.02
N TYR A 24 3.94 8.72 0.01
CA TYR A 24 4.72 9.48 -0.95
C TYR A 24 5.69 10.38 -0.21
N GLY A 25 6.94 10.37 -0.66
CA GLY A 25 7.98 11.28 -0.20
C GLY A 25 8.78 11.81 -1.39
N PHE A 26 9.37 12.98 -1.22
CA PHE A 26 10.29 13.56 -2.19
C PHE A 26 11.73 13.46 -1.66
N GLU A 27 12.60 12.73 -2.36
CA GLU A 27 14.01 12.58 -1.95
C GLU A 27 14.82 13.79 -2.46
N ARG A 28 15.07 14.76 -1.57
CA ARG A 28 15.94 15.91 -1.85
C ARG A 28 17.37 15.43 -2.07
N GLY A 29 17.95 15.77 -3.23
CA GLY A 29 19.29 15.36 -3.66
C GLY A 29 19.29 14.45 -4.90
N LYS A 30 18.22 13.66 -5.11
CA LYS A 30 18.01 12.90 -6.35
C LYS A 30 16.88 13.45 -7.23
N ASN A 31 16.18 14.48 -6.74
CA ASN A 31 15.02 15.10 -7.40
C ASN A 31 14.01 14.07 -7.91
N LYS A 32 13.66 13.12 -7.04
CA LYS A 32 12.85 11.96 -7.41
C LYS A 32 11.71 11.73 -6.43
N ASP A 33 10.54 11.47 -6.99
CA ASP A 33 9.37 10.98 -6.28
C ASP A 33 9.59 9.54 -5.81
N VAL A 34 9.41 9.31 -4.51
CA VAL A 34 9.51 7.99 -3.89
C VAL A 34 8.14 7.60 -3.36
N TYR A 35 7.69 6.42 -3.76
CA TYR A 35 6.51 5.79 -3.18
C TYR A 35 6.98 4.70 -2.22
N SER A 36 6.32 4.55 -1.09
CA SER A 36 6.53 3.43 -0.20
C SER A 36 5.21 2.76 0.15
N ILE A 37 5.29 1.45 0.35
CA ILE A 37 4.21 0.65 0.91
C ILE A 37 4.49 0.47 2.39
N ARG A 38 3.51 0.81 3.23
CA ARG A 38 3.53 0.50 4.67
C ARG A 38 2.52 -0.59 4.99
N ILE A 39 3.01 -1.73 5.48
CA ILE A 39 2.20 -2.87 5.94
C ILE A 39 2.11 -2.80 7.46
N TYR A 40 0.90 -2.96 7.99
CA TYR A 40 0.63 -2.96 9.42
C TYR A 40 0.42 -4.40 9.92
N THR A 41 1.10 -4.77 11.00
CA THR A 41 0.80 -5.96 11.81
C THR A 41 0.26 -5.53 13.17
N GLY A 42 -0.25 -6.46 13.96
CA GLY A 42 -0.82 -6.13 15.29
C GLY A 42 0.18 -5.46 16.24
N ASP A 43 1.48 -5.68 16.07
CA ASP A 43 2.54 -5.17 16.95
C ASP A 43 3.60 -4.30 16.23
N ARG A 44 3.61 -4.23 14.89
CA ARG A 44 4.70 -3.61 14.11
C ARG A 44 4.19 -3.02 12.80
N ASP A 45 5.00 -2.16 12.19
CA ASP A 45 4.85 -1.73 10.81
C ASP A 45 6.13 -1.96 10.00
N PHE A 46 5.95 -2.31 8.74
CA PHE A 46 7.04 -2.50 7.78
C PHE A 46 6.86 -1.55 6.61
N GLU A 47 7.92 -0.82 6.26
CA GLU A 47 7.91 0.11 5.14
C GLU A 47 8.93 -0.29 4.07
N PHE A 48 8.49 -0.38 2.82
CA PHE A 48 9.34 -0.73 1.69
C PHE A 48 9.13 0.24 0.53
N PRO A 49 10.20 0.68 -0.17
CA PRO A 49 10.05 1.48 -1.37
C PRO A 49 9.38 0.68 -2.47
N ILE A 50 8.47 1.32 -3.20
CA ILE A 50 7.85 0.77 -4.41
C ILE A 50 8.02 1.75 -5.57
N ARG A 51 8.19 1.21 -6.77
CA ARG A 51 8.16 2.00 -7.99
C ARG A 51 6.71 2.30 -8.39
N LYS A 52 6.44 3.52 -8.82
CA LYS A 52 5.09 3.95 -9.26
C LYS A 52 4.50 2.99 -10.30
N GLU A 53 5.31 2.58 -11.26
CA GLU A 53 4.89 1.73 -12.38
C GLU A 53 4.46 0.33 -11.92
N VAL A 54 5.11 -0.20 -10.88
CA VAL A 54 4.76 -1.49 -10.28
C VAL A 54 3.41 -1.39 -9.59
N PHE A 55 3.18 -0.30 -8.85
CA PHE A 55 1.91 -0.09 -8.16
C PHE A 55 0.75 0.10 -9.15
N GLU A 56 0.95 0.91 -10.20
CA GLU A 56 -0.06 1.10 -11.25
C GLU A 56 -0.37 -0.20 -11.99
N LYS A 57 0.65 -1.05 -12.24
CA LYS A 57 0.44 -2.39 -12.78
C LYS A 57 -0.47 -3.24 -11.88
N TRP A 58 -0.27 -3.23 -10.57
CA TRP A 58 -1.12 -3.99 -9.64
C TRP A 58 -2.58 -3.51 -9.63
N ILE A 59 -2.81 -2.20 -9.76
CA ILE A 59 -4.17 -1.64 -9.92
C ILE A 59 -4.80 -2.17 -11.21
N ASN A 60 -4.09 -2.05 -12.34
CA ASN A 60 -4.60 -2.42 -13.65
C ASN A 60 -4.86 -3.93 -13.79
N GLU A 61 -4.05 -4.75 -13.10
CA GLU A 61 -4.24 -6.21 -13.02
C GLU A 61 -5.35 -6.62 -12.03
N GLY A 62 -5.98 -5.66 -11.33
CA GLY A 62 -7.00 -5.95 -10.31
C GLY A 62 -6.48 -6.72 -9.10
N ARG A 63 -5.16 -6.75 -8.89
CA ARG A 63 -4.51 -7.49 -7.79
C ARG A 63 -4.72 -6.82 -6.44
N ILE A 64 -4.92 -5.51 -6.46
CA ILE A 64 -5.14 -4.70 -5.26
C ILE A 64 -6.47 -3.96 -5.37
N LYS A 65 -7.14 -3.83 -4.23
CA LYS A 65 -8.39 -3.08 -4.11
C LYS A 65 -8.20 -1.93 -3.12
N GLU A 66 -8.58 -0.72 -3.52
CA GLU A 66 -8.63 0.41 -2.59
C GLU A 66 -9.72 0.16 -1.53
N ILE A 67 -9.40 0.41 -0.27
CA ILE A 67 -10.31 0.29 0.87
C ILE A 67 -10.29 1.57 1.70
N THR A 68 -11.32 1.75 2.52
CA THR A 68 -11.42 2.85 3.48
C THR A 68 -10.49 2.64 4.67
N ALA A 69 -10.20 3.73 5.40
CA ALA A 69 -9.42 3.66 6.63
C ALA A 69 -10.10 2.80 7.71
N ASP A 70 -11.43 2.86 7.80
CA ASP A 70 -12.21 2.07 8.76
C ASP A 70 -12.16 0.57 8.43
N GLU A 71 -12.27 0.19 7.15
CA GLU A 71 -12.09 -1.20 6.70
C GLU A 71 -10.68 -1.70 6.98
N ALA A 72 -9.66 -0.85 6.76
CA ALA A 72 -8.28 -1.20 7.05
C ALA A 72 -8.09 -1.43 8.55
N LEU A 73 -8.57 -0.51 9.39
CA LEU A 73 -8.46 -0.59 10.84
C LEU A 73 -9.13 -1.85 11.41
N SER A 74 -10.34 -2.16 10.95
CA SER A 74 -11.07 -3.36 11.38
C SER A 74 -10.32 -4.66 11.06
N LYS A 75 -9.54 -4.71 9.98
CA LYS A 75 -8.77 -5.89 9.57
C LYS A 75 -7.39 -5.97 10.22
N ILE A 76 -6.87 -4.86 10.72
CA ILE A 76 -5.57 -4.80 11.41
C ILE A 76 -5.73 -5.13 12.90
N ILE A 77 -6.81 -4.65 13.52
CA ILE A 77 -7.05 -4.79 14.97
C ILE A 77 -7.93 -6.02 15.29
N GLY A 78 -8.84 -6.40 14.39
CA GLY A 78 -9.75 -7.54 14.55
C GLY A 78 -9.12 -8.87 14.18
#